data_AF-A0A7S3TC55-F1
#
_entry.id   AF-A0A7S3TC55-F1
#
_cell.length_a   1.000
_cell.length_b   1.000
_cell.length_c   1.000
_cell.angle_alpha   90.00
_cell.angle_beta   90.00
_cell.angle_gamma   90.00
#
_symmetry.space_group_name_H-M   'P 1'
#
loop_
_entity.id
_entity.type
_entity.pdbx_description
1 polymer ?
#
loop_
_entity_poly.entity_id
_entity_poly.type
_entity_poly.pdbx_seq_one_letter_code
_entity_poly.pdbx_strand_id
1 'polypeptide(L)'
;AGGVAAATTSTTLLLVRHGETQANAAGVLQGQSESQLTARGRAQAAAVGIALRSRLSAAGVRVAPVVYTSDLSRAADTAQALADALGAGGQPPSARWFCSHMTQCHLS
;
A
#
# COMPACT_ATOMS: atom_id res chain seq x y z
N ALA A 1 25.02 -37.85 11.31
CA ALA A 1 24.44 -37.13 10.15
C ALA A 1 23.02 -36.73 10.50
N GLY A 2 22.74 -35.44 10.66
CA GLY A 2 21.42 -34.93 11.05
C GLY A 2 21.35 -33.45 10.73
N GLY A 3 21.20 -33.12 9.45
CA GLY A 3 21.04 -31.75 8.99
C GLY A 3 19.64 -31.27 9.32
N VAL A 4 19.53 -30.24 10.16
CA VAL A 4 18.27 -29.52 10.37
C VAL A 4 18.04 -28.69 9.11
N ALA A 5 17.07 -29.08 8.27
CA ALA A 5 16.65 -28.28 7.13
C ALA A 5 16.17 -26.92 7.66
N ALA A 6 16.85 -25.84 7.29
CA ALA A 6 16.40 -24.49 7.61
C ALA A 6 15.02 -24.28 6.97
N ALA A 7 14.00 -24.04 7.79
CA ALA A 7 12.66 -23.74 7.30
C ALA A 7 12.70 -22.44 6.51
N THR A 8 12.54 -22.51 5.19
CA THR A 8 12.46 -21.32 4.33
C THR A 8 11.11 -20.66 4.58
N THR A 9 11.09 -19.50 5.24
CA THR A 9 9.88 -18.69 5.39
C THR A 9 9.59 -17.96 4.08
N SER A 10 8.43 -18.23 3.48
CA SER A 10 7.97 -17.54 2.28
C SER A 10 7.23 -16.25 2.66
N THR A 11 7.62 -15.13 2.06
CA THR A 11 6.95 -13.84 2.24
C THR A 11 6.21 -13.48 0.95
N THR A 12 4.91 -13.22 1.06
CA THR A 12 4.10 -12.73 -0.07
C THR A 12 4.09 -11.20 -0.07
N LEU A 13 4.52 -10.58 -1.17
CA LEU A 13 4.46 -9.13 -1.36
C LEU A 13 3.30 -8.78 -2.29
N LEU A 14 2.41 -7.91 -1.84
CA LEU A 14 1.30 -7.39 -2.63
C LEU A 14 1.58 -5.93 -3.00
N LEU A 15 1.55 -5.62 -4.29
CA LEU A 15 1.75 -4.27 -4.80
C LEU A 15 0.41 -3.68 -5.24
N VAL A 16 0.03 -2.55 -4.64
CA VAL A 16 -1.19 -1.83 -4.98
C VAL A 16 -0.84 -0.43 -5.45
N ARG A 17 -1.32 -0.05 -6.64
CA ARG A 17 -1.23 1.32 -7.13
C ARG A 17 -2.24 2.21 -6.40
N HIS A 18 -1.87 3.46 -6.13
CA HIS A 18 -2.82 4.45 -5.60
C HIS A 18 -4.06 4.59 -6.49
N GLY A 19 -5.19 4.99 -5.90
CA GLY A 19 -6.41 5.31 -6.63
C GLY A 19 -6.23 6.50 -7.59
N GLU A 20 -7.21 6.69 -8.47
CA GLU A 20 -7.25 7.83 -9.39
C GLU A 20 -7.12 9.19 -8.65
N THR A 21 -6.24 10.06 -9.14
CA THR A 21 -6.07 11.44 -8.65
C THR A 21 -6.72 12.46 -9.58
N GLN A 22 -6.92 13.68 -9.08
CA GLN A 22 -7.41 14.80 -9.91
C GLN A 22 -6.52 15.03 -11.14
N ALA A 23 -5.20 14.96 -10.98
CA ALA A 23 -4.26 15.09 -12.10
C ALA A 23 -4.38 13.93 -13.11
N ASN A 24 -4.55 12.69 -12.65
CA ASN A 24 -4.79 11.55 -13.54
C ASN A 24 -6.10 11.70 -14.34
N ALA A 25 -7.18 12.14 -13.68
CA ALA A 25 -8.46 12.39 -14.32
C ALA A 25 -8.38 13.52 -15.37
N ALA A 26 -7.53 14.53 -15.12
CA ALA A 26 -7.27 15.63 -16.05
C ALA A 26 -6.25 15.30 -17.15
N GLY A 27 -5.70 14.08 -17.20
CA GLY A 27 -4.65 13.69 -18.17
C GLY A 27 -3.30 14.39 -17.95
N VAL A 28 -3.08 14.96 -16.76
CA VAL A 28 -1.85 15.68 -16.41
C VAL A 28 -0.80 14.69 -15.92
N LEU A 29 0.40 14.76 -16.49
CA LEU A 29 1.56 14.03 -15.99
C LEU A 29 2.00 14.64 -14.65
N GLN A 30 1.67 13.94 -13.56
CA GLN A 30 1.80 14.45 -12.19
C GLN A 30 3.23 14.38 -11.63
N GLY A 31 4.05 13.44 -12.09
CA GLY A 31 5.40 13.22 -11.52
C GLY A 31 5.38 13.03 -10.00
N GLN A 32 6.22 13.80 -9.30
CA GLN A 32 6.31 13.85 -7.84
C GLN A 32 5.40 14.91 -7.20
N SER A 33 4.60 15.64 -7.99
CA SER A 33 3.71 16.66 -7.44
C SER A 33 2.55 16.02 -6.67
N GLU A 34 2.08 16.72 -5.64
CA GLU A 34 0.92 16.30 -4.87
C GLU A 34 -0.37 16.43 -5.69
N SER A 35 -1.27 15.45 -5.55
CA SER A 35 -2.64 15.52 -6.08
C SER A 35 -3.51 14.56 -5.28
N GLN A 36 -4.67 15.06 -4.87
CA GLN A 36 -5.61 14.31 -4.06
C GLN A 36 -6.32 13.24 -4.89
N LEU A 37 -6.75 12.17 -4.22
CA LEU A 37 -7.64 11.18 -4.81
C LEU A 37 -8.98 11.82 -5.22
N THR A 38 -9.51 11.41 -6.36
CA THR A 38 -10.89 11.73 -6.75
C THR A 38 -11.86 10.93 -5.88
N ALA A 39 -13.16 11.27 -5.94
CA ALA A 39 -14.19 10.43 -5.33
C ALA A 39 -14.15 9.00 -5.89
N ARG A 40 -13.88 8.86 -7.19
CA ARG A 40 -13.67 7.58 -7.85
C ARG A 40 -12.40 6.88 -7.36
N GLY A 41 -11.30 7.60 -7.17
CA GLY A 41 -10.07 7.06 -6.58
C GLY A 41 -10.24 6.51 -5.17
N ARG A 42 -11.02 7.21 -4.32
CA ARG A 42 -11.38 6.70 -2.99
C ARG A 42 -12.24 5.44 -3.06
N ALA A 43 -13.24 5.41 -3.96
CA ALA A 43 -14.07 4.23 -4.17
C ALA A 43 -13.25 3.03 -4.68
N GLN A 44 -12.26 3.26 -5.57
CA GLN A 44 -11.32 2.23 -6.01
C GLN A 44 -10.51 1.66 -4.84
N ALA A 45 -9.95 2.52 -3.98
CA ALA A 45 -9.17 2.08 -2.82
C ALA A 45 -10.00 1.18 -1.88
N ALA A 46 -11.24 1.59 -1.57
CA ALA A 46 -12.16 0.80 -0.76
C ALA A 46 -12.50 -0.56 -1.42
N ALA A 47 -12.79 -0.56 -2.73
CA ALA A 47 -13.11 -1.78 -3.46
C ALA A 47 -11.93 -2.78 -3.48
N VAL A 48 -10.70 -2.29 -3.63
CA VAL A 48 -9.50 -3.13 -3.56
C VAL A 48 -9.34 -3.74 -2.16
N GLY A 49 -9.56 -2.95 -1.09
CA GLY A 49 -9.50 -3.45 0.27
C GLY A 49 -10.48 -4.58 0.55
N ILE A 50 -11.73 -4.42 0.11
CA ILE A 50 -12.77 -5.46 0.22
C ILE A 50 -12.36 -6.71 -0.56
N ALA A 51 -11.96 -6.56 -1.83
CA ALA A 51 -11.56 -7.69 -2.67
C ALA A 51 -10.34 -8.43 -2.09
N LEU A 52 -9.37 -7.69 -1.54
CA LEU A 52 -8.19 -8.27 -0.92
C LEU A 52 -8.54 -9.04 0.36
N ARG A 53 -9.38 -8.46 1.24
CA ARG A 53 -9.88 -9.16 2.43
C ARG A 53 -10.54 -10.49 2.08
N SER A 54 -11.40 -10.50 1.05
CA SER A 54 -12.07 -11.71 0.59
C SER A 54 -11.06 -12.76 0.09
N ARG A 55 -10.07 -12.35 -0.72
CA ARG A 55 -9.04 -13.26 -1.23
C ARG A 55 -8.15 -13.84 -0.12
N LEU A 56 -7.70 -13.01 0.81
CA LEU A 56 -6.88 -13.45 1.94
C LEU A 56 -7.65 -14.45 2.82
N SER A 57 -8.93 -14.17 3.08
CA SER A 57 -9.80 -15.08 3.84
C SER A 57 -9.97 -16.42 3.13
N ALA A 58 -10.22 -16.40 1.81
CA ALA A 58 -10.36 -17.63 1.01
C ALA A 58 -9.06 -18.45 0.93
N ALA A 59 -7.90 -17.78 0.97
CA ALA A 59 -6.59 -18.44 1.04
C ALA A 59 -6.20 -18.92 2.45
N GLY A 60 -7.08 -18.75 3.45
CA GLY A 60 -6.81 -19.15 4.83
C GLY A 60 -5.77 -18.26 5.55
N VAL A 61 -5.44 -17.09 5.00
CA VAL A 61 -4.52 -16.14 5.62
C VAL A 61 -5.23 -15.45 6.77
N ARG A 62 -4.81 -15.76 8.01
CA ARG A 62 -5.42 -15.22 9.25
C ARG A 62 -4.65 -14.06 9.88
N VAL A 63 -3.46 -13.76 9.37
CA VAL A 63 -2.63 -12.67 9.89
C VAL A 63 -2.96 -11.39 9.15
N ALA A 64 -3.18 -10.30 9.89
CA ALA A 64 -3.34 -8.98 9.29
C ALA A 64 -2.04 -8.59 8.56
N PRO A 65 -2.10 -8.19 7.28
CA PRO A 65 -0.91 -7.81 6.53
C PRO A 65 -0.33 -6.50 7.06
N VAL A 66 0.99 -6.36 6.95
CA VAL A 66 1.66 -5.07 7.15
C VAL A 66 1.49 -4.24 5.89
N VAL A 67 1.07 -2.98 6.03
CA VAL A 67 0.84 -2.06 4.92
C VAL A 67 1.98 -1.04 4.84
N TYR A 68 2.55 -0.86 3.65
CA TYR A 68 3.59 0.13 3.37
C TYR A 68 3.10 1.10 2.28
N THR A 69 3.54 2.36 2.37
CA THR A 69 3.20 3.42 1.41
C THR A 69 4.37 4.38 1.21
N SER A 70 4.38 5.09 0.08
CA SER A 70 5.22 6.29 -0.09
C SER A 70 4.67 7.46 0.73
N ASP A 71 5.46 8.54 0.79
CA ASP A 71 5.16 9.82 1.46
C ASP A 71 4.04 10.63 0.79
N LEU A 72 3.76 10.38 -0.49
CA LEU A 72 2.73 11.09 -1.25
C LEU A 72 1.31 10.81 -0.74
N SER A 73 0.49 11.86 -0.56
CA SER A 73 -0.85 11.76 0.05
C SER A 73 -1.76 10.74 -0.65
N ARG A 74 -1.75 10.71 -1.98
CA ARG A 74 -2.52 9.74 -2.78
C ARG A 74 -2.24 8.28 -2.43
N ALA A 75 -0.99 7.95 -2.09
CA ALA A 75 -0.59 6.61 -1.71
C ALA A 75 -1.02 6.33 -0.26
N ALA A 76 -0.80 7.29 0.64
CA ALA A 76 -1.21 7.20 2.04
C ALA A 76 -2.73 7.03 2.18
N ASP A 77 -3.53 7.81 1.47
CA ASP A 77 -5.00 7.72 1.48
C ASP A 77 -5.48 6.35 0.98
N THR A 78 -4.83 5.82 -0.06
CA THR A 78 -5.15 4.48 -0.57
C THR A 78 -4.78 3.41 0.46
N ALA A 79 -3.60 3.52 1.08
CA ALA A 79 -3.12 2.61 2.10
C ALA A 79 -4.00 2.61 3.35
N GLN A 80 -4.50 3.77 3.78
CA GLN A 80 -5.43 3.87 4.90
C GLN A 80 -6.73 3.13 4.62
N ALA A 81 -7.34 3.36 3.45
CA ALA A 81 -8.56 2.65 3.05
C ALA A 81 -8.38 1.12 2.99
N LEU A 82 -7.20 0.66 2.56
CA LEU A 82 -6.83 -0.76 2.58
C LEU A 82 -6.71 -1.28 4.02
N ALA A 83 -6.00 -0.56 4.89
CA ALA A 83 -5.81 -0.93 6.29
C ALA A 83 -7.16 -1.07 7.02
N ASP A 84 -8.04 -0.09 6.84
CA ASP A 84 -9.40 -0.07 7.41
C ASP A 84 -10.20 -1.30 6.96
N ALA A 85 -10.19 -1.60 5.65
CA ALA A 85 -10.91 -2.75 5.10
C ALA A 85 -10.36 -4.10 5.57
N LEU A 86 -9.05 -4.19 5.82
CA LEU A 86 -8.37 -5.41 6.24
C LEU A 86 -8.47 -5.63 7.76
N GLY A 87 -8.98 -4.65 8.51
CA GLY A 87 -8.92 -4.68 9.98
C GLY A 87 -7.48 -4.65 10.51
N ALA A 88 -6.53 -4.28 9.66
CA ALA A 88 -5.17 -4.00 10.06
C ALA A 88 -5.24 -2.61 10.70
N GLY A 89 -5.35 -2.56 12.03
CA GLY A 89 -5.31 -1.29 12.75
C GLY A 89 -4.11 -0.51 12.24
N GLY A 90 -4.37 0.65 11.63
CA GLY A 90 -3.35 1.49 11.03
C GLY A 90 -2.41 1.99 12.11
N GLN A 91 -1.43 1.18 12.51
CA GLN A 91 -0.24 1.74 13.09
C GLN A 91 0.49 2.38 11.92
N PRO A 92 0.61 3.72 11.86
CA PRO A 92 1.61 4.29 10.99
C PRO A 92 2.92 3.59 11.35
N PRO A 93 3.70 3.10 10.38
CA PRO A 93 4.99 2.55 10.71
C PRO A 93 5.71 3.58 11.57
N SER A 94 6.19 3.16 12.74
CA SER A 94 6.97 4.02 13.62
C SER A 94 8.04 4.73 12.79
N ALA A 95 8.38 5.97 13.17
CA ALA A 95 9.24 6.93 12.46
C ALA A 95 10.62 6.40 11.97
N ARG A 96 10.92 5.12 12.22
CA ARG A 96 12.07 4.38 11.69
C ARG A 96 11.96 3.98 10.23
N TRP A 97 10.78 4.02 9.60
CA TRP A 97 10.60 3.63 8.19
C TRP A 97 10.16 4.78 7.28
N PHE A 98 10.51 6.01 7.66
CA PHE A 98 10.52 7.17 6.75
C PHE A 98 11.36 6.84 5.52
N CYS A 99 10.73 6.60 4.36
CA CYS A 99 11.42 6.73 3.09
C CYS A 99 11.42 8.22 2.71
N SER A 100 12.21 9.03 3.42
CA SER A 100 12.50 10.43 3.04
C SER A 100 13.45 10.51 1.83
N HIS A 101 13.66 9.43 1.08
CA HIS A 101 14.71 9.32 0.06
C HIS A 101 14.22 9.02 -1.36
N MET A 102 12.91 8.91 -1.63
CA MET A 102 12.40 8.85 -3.02
C MET A 102 11.95 10.20 -3.59
N THR A 103 11.95 11.27 -2.79
CA THR A 103 11.75 12.66 -3.23
C THR A 103 13.06 13.45 -3.40
N GLN A 104 14.22 12.84 -3.10
CA GLN A 104 15.56 13.45 -3.25
C GLN A 104 16.49 12.71 -4.23
N CYS A 105 15.97 12.04 -5.26
CA CYS A 105 16.76 11.79 -6.47
C CYS A 105 16.84 13.10 -7.29
N HIS A 106 17.47 14.14 -6.73
CA HIS A 106 18.09 15.17 -7.54
C HIS A 106 19.36 14.57 -8.14
N LEU A 107 19.53 14.79 -9.44
CA LEU A 107 20.75 14.55 -10.21
C LEU A 107 22.00 14.89 -9.39
N SER A 108 22.82 13.88 -9.12
CA SER A 108 24.27 13.99 -8.89
C SER A 108 24.91 12.66 -9.28
#